data_AF-A0A543FAF8-F1
#
_entry.id   AF-A0A543FAF8-F1
#
_cell.length_a   1.000
_cell.length_b   1.000
_cell.length_c   1.000
_cell.angle_alpha   90.00
_cell.angle_beta   90.00
_cell.angle_gamma   90.00
#
_symmetry.space_group_name_H-M   'P 1'
#
loop_
_entity.id
_entity.type
_entity.pdbx_description
1 polymer ?
#
loop_
_entity_poly.entity_id
_entity_poly.type
_entity_poly.pdbx_seq_one_letter_code
_entity_poly.pdbx_strand_id
1 'polypeptide(L)'
;MDRAGVNWTLTPDQFAMAWERTDGDRIPYPLAVRLSARDSVERAAQLPALHAWCERTLDADLEAALRLLARPTVRVEVFGEHRPTNRAAAPDDEYLTDAAEFAIGAATGPGTAAPDTDAAKPVRVLGVASGNVAVVAAQRPGPTPDRGGDIRLFVGSPKSLPARVISMLPENPPGTVARLSSPLSRVKEDSRDLVTVPVSGPSAPARIRRLLARPRDGIGQIVVSIRRAEELKPFGVLCWIDVAEDGRYAVRTGADVHIAPVNAETFAAHLRPMLTAAEKTTARSERW
;
A
#
# COMPACT_ATOMS: atom_id res chain seq x y z
N MET A 1 -12.37 5.70 25.59
CA MET A 1 -13.38 5.65 24.51
C MET A 1 -12.64 5.78 23.19
N ASP A 2 -12.38 4.67 22.51
CA ASP A 2 -11.91 4.71 21.12
C ASP A 2 -13.02 5.38 20.31
N ARG A 3 -12.78 6.59 19.80
CA ARG A 3 -13.63 7.13 18.73
C ARG A 3 -13.56 6.10 17.60
N ALA A 4 -14.71 5.53 17.23
CA ALA A 4 -14.83 4.85 15.94
C ALA A 4 -14.21 5.80 14.90
N GLY A 5 -13.11 5.36 14.30
CA GLY A 5 -12.21 6.26 13.58
C GLY A 5 -12.94 7.01 12.48
N VAL A 6 -12.86 8.34 12.51
CA VAL A 6 -13.41 9.20 11.46
C VAL A 6 -12.77 8.76 10.13
N ASN A 7 -13.62 8.48 9.16
CA ASN A 7 -13.18 8.04 7.85
C ASN A 7 -14.00 8.71 6.75
N TRP A 8 -13.35 8.94 5.62
CA TRP A 8 -13.96 9.53 4.43
C TRP A 8 -13.56 8.72 3.21
N THR A 9 -14.45 8.69 2.21
CA THR A 9 -14.14 8.17 0.88
C THR A 9 -14.33 9.32 -0.10
N LEU A 10 -13.26 9.62 -0.84
CA LEU A 10 -13.19 10.73 -1.77
C LEU A 10 -12.93 10.19 -3.17
N THR A 11 -13.65 10.69 -4.16
CA THR A 11 -13.24 10.50 -5.56
C THR A 11 -11.93 11.26 -5.82
N PRO A 12 -11.17 10.93 -6.90
CA PRO A 12 -10.00 11.70 -7.27
C PRO A 12 -10.26 13.20 -7.43
N ASP A 13 -11.39 13.59 -8.01
CA ASP A 13 -11.78 15.00 -8.19
C ASP A 13 -12.09 15.69 -6.86
N GLN A 14 -12.81 15.01 -5.95
CA GLN A 14 -13.09 15.54 -4.61
C GLN A 14 -11.82 15.72 -3.79
N PHE A 15 -10.91 14.74 -3.84
CA PHE A 15 -9.62 14.86 -3.18
C PHE A 15 -8.81 16.02 -3.74
N ALA A 16 -8.71 16.15 -5.07
CA ALA A 16 -8.00 17.26 -5.70
C ALA A 16 -8.57 18.62 -5.29
N MET A 17 -9.90 18.77 -5.33
CA MET A 17 -10.60 20.00 -4.91
C MET A 17 -10.35 20.34 -3.44
N ALA A 18 -10.39 19.34 -2.55
CA ALA A 18 -10.11 19.54 -1.13
C ALA A 18 -8.62 19.83 -0.87
N TRP A 19 -7.72 19.19 -1.63
CA TRP A 19 -6.27 19.35 -1.51
C TRP A 19 -5.79 20.74 -1.93
N GLU A 20 -6.40 21.34 -2.97
CA GLU A 20 -6.12 22.71 -3.43
C GLU A 20 -6.33 23.78 -2.34
N ARG A 21 -7.09 23.45 -1.28
CA ARG A 21 -7.32 24.33 -0.12
C ARG A 21 -6.26 24.21 0.98
N THR A 22 -5.27 23.35 0.79
CA THR A 22 -4.16 23.15 1.74
C THR A 22 -2.86 23.73 1.18
N ASP A 23 -1.85 23.94 2.04
CA ASP A 23 -0.50 24.39 1.64
C ASP A 23 0.30 23.34 0.84
N GLY A 24 -0.36 22.30 0.30
CA GLY A 24 0.27 21.21 -0.42
C GLY A 24 0.41 21.51 -1.91
N ASP A 25 1.57 22.00 -2.36
CA ASP A 25 1.84 22.32 -3.77
C ASP A 25 1.73 21.13 -4.74
N ARG A 26 1.87 19.90 -4.24
CA ARG A 26 1.85 18.67 -5.04
C ARG A 26 1.10 17.55 -4.33
N ILE A 27 0.39 16.74 -5.12
CA ILE A 27 -0.22 15.49 -4.65
C ILE A 27 0.87 14.63 -4.01
N PRO A 28 0.66 14.16 -2.77
CA PRO A 28 1.70 13.43 -2.05
C PRO A 28 1.83 12.01 -2.62
N TYR A 29 3.06 11.63 -2.97
CA TYR A 29 3.38 10.24 -3.29
C TYR A 29 3.00 9.33 -2.10
N PRO A 30 2.46 8.12 -2.32
CA PRO A 30 2.27 7.40 -3.58
C PRO A 30 0.92 7.63 -4.29
N LEU A 31 0.11 8.61 -3.88
CA LEU A 31 -1.22 8.82 -4.46
C LEU A 31 -1.09 9.28 -5.92
N ALA A 32 -1.84 8.64 -6.81
CA ALA A 32 -1.92 8.95 -8.23
C ALA A 32 -3.28 9.57 -8.54
N VAL A 33 -3.47 10.82 -8.11
CA VAL A 33 -4.72 11.56 -8.30
C VAL A 33 -4.75 12.15 -9.71
N ARG A 34 -5.73 11.75 -10.49
CA ARG A 34 -5.96 12.25 -11.86
C ARG A 34 -7.41 12.70 -11.95
N LEU A 35 -7.61 13.94 -12.39
CA LEU A 35 -8.94 14.49 -12.59
C LEU A 35 -9.69 13.67 -13.66
N SER A 36 -10.98 13.47 -13.44
CA SER A 36 -11.80 12.69 -14.36
C SER A 36 -12.13 13.46 -15.63
N ALA A 37 -12.33 14.78 -15.52
CA ALA A 37 -12.60 15.67 -16.64
C ALA A 37 -11.53 15.59 -17.73
N ARG A 38 -11.96 15.39 -18.97
CA ARG A 38 -11.09 15.27 -20.15
C ARG A 38 -10.73 16.63 -20.74
N ASP A 39 -11.60 17.60 -20.55
CA ASP A 39 -11.44 18.96 -21.07
C ASP A 39 -12.00 20.02 -20.09
N SER A 40 -11.88 21.29 -20.49
CA SER A 40 -12.33 22.43 -19.70
C SER A 40 -13.86 22.51 -19.56
N VAL A 41 -14.62 21.99 -20.53
CA VAL A 41 -16.08 22.01 -20.53
C VAL A 41 -16.62 21.02 -19.51
N GLU A 42 -16.11 19.79 -19.52
CA GLU A 42 -16.42 18.77 -18.50
C GLU A 42 -16.01 19.26 -17.12
N ARG A 43 -14.84 19.86 -16.99
CA ARG A 43 -14.39 20.43 -15.71
C ARG A 43 -15.35 21.51 -15.21
N ALA A 44 -15.75 22.44 -16.08
CA ALA A 44 -16.71 23.49 -15.73
C ALA A 44 -18.08 22.91 -15.30
N ALA A 45 -18.53 21.84 -15.95
CA ALA A 45 -19.78 21.17 -15.60
C ALA A 45 -19.72 20.44 -14.25
N GLN A 46 -18.55 19.93 -13.85
CA GLN A 46 -18.35 19.23 -12.57
C GLN A 46 -18.20 20.17 -11.36
N LEU A 47 -17.68 21.39 -11.57
CA LEU A 47 -17.35 22.33 -10.49
C LEU A 47 -18.52 22.64 -9.53
N PRO A 48 -19.76 22.91 -9.99
CA PRO A 48 -20.87 23.18 -9.07
C PRO A 48 -21.15 22.02 -8.10
N ALA A 49 -21.05 20.77 -8.58
CA ALA A 49 -21.25 19.59 -7.75
C ALA A 49 -20.09 19.40 -6.75
N LEU A 50 -18.85 19.68 -7.15
CA LEU A 50 -17.68 19.62 -6.27
C LEU A 50 -17.73 20.70 -5.18
N HIS A 51 -18.13 21.93 -5.52
CA HIS A 51 -18.34 22.99 -4.53
C HIS A 51 -19.44 22.61 -3.53
N ALA A 52 -20.61 22.17 -4.01
CA ALA A 52 -21.69 21.72 -3.14
C ALA A 52 -21.30 20.54 -2.24
N TRP A 53 -20.44 19.65 -2.75
CA TRP A 53 -19.86 18.57 -1.94
C TRP A 53 -18.93 19.11 -0.84
N CYS A 54 -18.07 20.08 -1.15
CA CYS A 54 -17.17 20.71 -0.17
C CYS A 54 -17.97 21.33 0.97
N GLU A 55 -18.99 22.15 0.68
CA GLU A 55 -19.81 22.81 1.69
C GLU A 55 -20.51 21.83 2.64
N ARG A 56 -20.78 20.61 2.17
CA ARG A 56 -21.45 19.56 2.95
C ARG A 56 -20.51 18.66 3.74
N THR A 57 -19.30 18.42 3.24
CA THR A 57 -18.44 17.31 3.70
C THR A 57 -17.09 17.77 4.22
N LEU A 58 -16.60 18.94 3.80
CA LEU A 58 -15.32 19.47 4.22
C LEU A 58 -15.42 20.12 5.60
N ASP A 59 -15.58 19.28 6.61
CA ASP A 59 -15.56 19.68 8.01
C ASP A 59 -14.13 19.96 8.51
N ALA A 60 -14.03 20.52 9.73
CA ALA A 60 -12.75 20.86 10.34
C ALA A 60 -11.83 19.63 10.54
N ASP A 61 -12.40 18.43 10.74
CA ASP A 61 -11.64 17.20 10.94
C ASP A 61 -11.01 16.73 9.62
N LEU A 62 -11.74 16.79 8.50
CA LEU A 62 -11.23 16.46 7.18
C LEU A 62 -10.15 17.46 6.75
N GLU A 63 -10.36 18.77 6.95
CA GLU A 63 -9.34 19.77 6.65
C GLU A 63 -8.07 19.55 7.49
N ALA A 64 -8.20 19.24 8.79
CA ALA A 64 -7.07 18.93 9.65
C ALA A 64 -6.31 17.68 9.17
N ALA A 65 -7.04 16.66 8.72
CA ALA A 65 -6.44 15.45 8.17
C ALA A 65 -5.65 15.73 6.88
N LEU A 66 -6.17 16.57 5.99
CA LEU A 66 -5.50 16.98 4.75
C LEU A 66 -4.26 17.84 5.03
N ARG A 67 -4.34 18.79 5.97
CA ARG A 67 -3.17 19.57 6.42
C ARG A 67 -2.06 18.68 7.00
N LEU A 68 -2.43 17.66 7.77
CA LEU A 68 -1.46 16.69 8.31
C LEU A 68 -0.79 15.86 7.20
N LEU A 69 -1.55 15.44 6.17
CA LEU A 69 -0.99 14.78 5.00
C LEU A 69 0.02 15.67 4.25
N ALA A 70 -0.22 16.98 4.18
CA ALA A 70 0.66 17.93 3.51
C ALA A 70 1.97 18.17 4.28
N ARG A 71 1.89 18.31 5.61
CA ARG A 71 3.05 18.62 6.48
C ARG A 71 3.22 17.64 7.63
N PRO A 72 3.56 16.36 7.36
CA PRO A 72 3.75 15.37 8.41
C PRO A 72 5.13 15.47 9.06
N THR A 73 5.27 15.07 10.33
CA THR A 73 6.59 14.85 10.94
C THR A 73 7.13 13.44 10.71
N VAL A 74 6.24 12.46 10.55
CA VAL A 74 6.56 11.09 10.12
C VAL A 74 5.67 10.74 8.93
N ARG A 75 6.28 10.23 7.86
CA ARG A 75 5.59 9.78 6.63
C ARG A 75 5.88 8.31 6.35
N VAL A 76 4.87 7.57 5.94
CA VAL A 76 4.92 6.14 5.60
C VAL A 76 4.37 5.98 4.19
N GLU A 77 5.24 5.72 3.23
CA GLU A 77 4.88 5.57 1.82
C GLU A 77 4.88 4.09 1.48
N VAL A 78 3.72 3.55 1.11
CA VAL A 78 3.56 2.17 0.67
C VAL A 78 3.28 2.16 -0.83
N PHE A 79 4.20 1.59 -1.58
CA PHE A 79 4.05 1.43 -3.01
C PHE A 79 4.46 0.02 -3.43
N GLY A 80 3.64 -0.58 -4.27
CA GLY A 80 3.89 -1.90 -4.82
C GLY A 80 2.85 -2.28 -5.85
N GLU A 81 2.88 -3.53 -6.23
CA GLU A 81 1.91 -4.13 -7.14
C GLU A 81 1.48 -5.49 -6.61
N HIS A 82 0.26 -5.87 -6.95
CA HIS A 82 -0.31 -7.17 -6.63
C HIS A 82 -1.18 -7.65 -7.78
N ARG A 83 -0.88 -8.84 -8.28
CA ARG A 83 -1.75 -9.58 -9.18
C ARG A 83 -2.83 -10.24 -8.35
N PRO A 84 -4.11 -10.00 -8.65
CA PRO A 84 -5.19 -10.73 -8.00
C PRO A 84 -5.01 -12.21 -8.32
N THR A 85 -4.62 -13.00 -7.33
CA THR A 85 -4.62 -14.45 -7.51
C THR A 85 -6.05 -14.88 -7.75
N ASN A 86 -6.35 -15.52 -8.89
CA ASN A 86 -7.58 -16.29 -9.06
C ASN A 86 -7.51 -17.56 -8.19
N ARG A 87 -7.34 -17.36 -6.88
CA ARG A 87 -7.68 -18.37 -5.90
C ARG A 87 -9.14 -18.12 -5.66
N ALA A 88 -9.99 -18.72 -6.50
CA ALA A 88 -11.41 -18.79 -6.22
C ALA A 88 -11.55 -19.16 -4.74
N ALA A 89 -12.08 -18.22 -3.95
CA ALA A 89 -12.79 -18.65 -2.76
C ALA A 89 -13.77 -19.69 -3.29
N ALA A 90 -13.60 -20.95 -2.87
CA ALA A 90 -14.63 -21.94 -3.14
C ALA A 90 -15.94 -21.29 -2.67
N PRO A 91 -16.96 -21.13 -3.53
CA PRO A 91 -18.23 -20.66 -3.05
C PRO A 91 -18.76 -21.74 -2.11
N ASP A 92 -18.69 -21.45 -0.82
CA ASP A 92 -19.65 -21.97 0.13
C ASP A 92 -20.99 -21.37 -0.32
N ASP A 93 -21.77 -22.15 -1.08
CA ASP A 93 -23.23 -22.26 -0.95
C ASP A 93 -23.81 -23.08 -2.12
N GLU A 94 -24.13 -24.31 -1.75
CA GLU A 94 -25.35 -25.04 -2.08
C GLU A 94 -26.49 -24.13 -2.58
N TYR A 95 -26.80 -24.15 -3.88
CA TYR A 95 -28.16 -24.15 -4.42
C TYR A 95 -28.08 -24.43 -5.94
N LEU A 96 -28.48 -25.64 -6.33
CA LEU A 96 -28.94 -25.91 -7.69
C LEU A 96 -30.10 -24.94 -8.00
N THR A 97 -30.00 -24.22 -9.11
CA THR A 97 -31.14 -24.09 -10.01
C THR A 97 -30.68 -24.14 -11.46
N ASP A 98 -31.21 -25.15 -12.12
CA ASP A 98 -31.27 -25.40 -13.54
C ASP A 98 -31.84 -24.18 -14.30
N ALA A 99 -31.10 -23.74 -15.32
CA ALA A 99 -31.61 -22.95 -16.45
C ALA A 99 -30.53 -22.85 -17.53
N ALA A 100 -30.16 -23.99 -18.10
CA ALA A 100 -29.70 -24.01 -19.48
C ALA A 100 -30.93 -23.94 -20.38
N GLU A 101 -31.34 -22.76 -20.85
CA GLU A 101 -31.98 -22.59 -22.15
C GLU A 101 -32.25 -21.11 -22.48
N PHE A 102 -32.10 -20.78 -23.76
CA PHE A 102 -32.35 -19.50 -24.45
C PHE A 102 -31.25 -18.43 -24.40
N ALA A 103 -30.32 -18.49 -25.36
CA ALA A 103 -30.39 -17.63 -26.55
C ALA A 103 -29.15 -17.84 -27.44
N ILE A 104 -29.37 -18.53 -28.56
CA ILE A 104 -28.46 -18.53 -29.70
C ILE A 104 -28.83 -17.32 -30.56
N GLY A 105 -27.89 -16.40 -30.76
CA GLY A 105 -27.89 -15.44 -31.86
C GLY A 105 -28.01 -13.96 -31.48
N ALA A 106 -26.91 -13.21 -31.57
CA ALA A 106 -26.79 -12.03 -32.43
C ALA A 106 -25.50 -11.23 -32.16
N ALA A 107 -24.77 -10.97 -33.26
CA ALA A 107 -23.96 -9.78 -33.55
C ALA A 107 -22.74 -9.43 -32.68
N THR A 108 -21.58 -9.64 -33.31
CA THR A 108 -20.32 -8.87 -33.19
C THR A 108 -20.54 -7.36 -33.03
N GLY A 109 -20.20 -6.81 -31.87
CA GLY A 109 -19.80 -5.41 -31.69
C GLY A 109 -18.28 -5.29 -31.59
N PRO A 110 -17.68 -4.09 -31.75
CA PRO A 110 -16.24 -3.92 -31.60
C PRO A 110 -15.85 -4.34 -30.18
N GLY A 111 -15.01 -5.36 -30.08
CA GLY A 111 -14.55 -5.89 -28.81
C GLY A 111 -13.83 -4.79 -28.03
N THR A 112 -14.53 -4.18 -27.07
CA THR A 112 -13.86 -3.61 -25.90
C THR A 112 -13.13 -4.79 -25.28
N ALA A 113 -11.82 -4.88 -25.47
CA ALA A 113 -11.00 -5.89 -24.83
C ALA A 113 -11.39 -5.92 -23.35
N ALA A 114 -11.93 -7.06 -22.89
CA ALA A 114 -12.22 -7.24 -21.49
C ALA A 114 -10.95 -6.83 -20.71
N PRO A 115 -11.06 -6.00 -19.66
CA PRO A 115 -9.88 -5.57 -18.93
C PRO A 115 -9.11 -6.83 -18.52
N ASP A 116 -7.83 -6.86 -18.89
CA ASP A 116 -6.93 -7.96 -18.57
C ASP A 116 -6.97 -8.15 -17.06
N THR A 117 -7.70 -9.18 -16.64
CA THR A 117 -8.10 -9.35 -15.25
C THR A 117 -6.92 -9.82 -14.40
N ASP A 118 -5.84 -10.23 -15.07
CA ASP A 118 -4.54 -10.65 -14.54
C ASP A 118 -3.51 -9.50 -14.46
N ALA A 119 -3.87 -8.30 -14.91
CA ALA A 119 -2.97 -7.16 -14.83
C ALA A 119 -2.66 -6.80 -13.37
N ALA A 120 -1.37 -6.60 -13.07
CA ALA A 120 -0.90 -6.23 -11.74
C ALA A 120 -1.54 -4.90 -11.28
N LYS A 121 -2.22 -4.93 -10.13
CA LYS A 121 -2.89 -3.77 -9.57
C LYS A 121 -1.96 -3.02 -8.62
N PRO A 122 -1.82 -1.70 -8.76
CA PRO A 122 -0.95 -0.91 -7.89
C PRO A 122 -1.51 -0.83 -6.47
N VAL A 123 -0.62 -0.94 -5.49
CA VAL A 123 -0.89 -0.73 -4.07
C VAL A 123 -0.35 0.63 -3.69
N ARG A 124 -1.21 1.54 -3.22
CA ARG A 124 -0.86 2.93 -2.88
C ARG A 124 -1.46 3.31 -1.53
N VAL A 125 -0.61 3.39 -0.52
CA VAL A 125 -1.01 3.81 0.83
C VAL A 125 -0.04 4.86 1.34
N LEU A 126 -0.58 5.97 1.83
CA LEU A 126 0.16 7.02 2.51
C LEU A 126 -0.30 7.06 3.97
N GLY A 127 0.59 6.68 4.89
CA GLY A 127 0.42 6.94 6.31
C GLY A 127 1.19 8.18 6.72
N VAL A 128 0.65 8.98 7.63
CA VAL A 128 1.33 10.12 8.22
C VAL A 128 1.04 10.21 9.72
N ALA A 129 1.97 10.80 10.47
CA ALA A 129 1.76 11.14 11.87
C ALA A 129 2.47 12.46 12.23
N SER A 130 1.84 13.22 13.13
CA SER A 130 2.43 14.35 13.85
C SER A 130 1.81 14.43 15.25
N GLY A 131 2.64 14.48 16.29
CA GLY A 131 2.17 14.43 17.67
C GLY A 131 1.34 13.18 17.94
N ASN A 132 0.09 13.36 18.38
CA ASN A 132 -0.82 12.28 18.76
C ASN A 132 -1.81 11.87 17.66
N VAL A 133 -1.75 12.49 16.48
CA VAL A 133 -2.67 12.25 15.37
C VAL A 133 -1.93 11.54 14.24
N ALA A 134 -2.60 10.55 13.66
CA ALA A 134 -2.15 9.88 12.45
C ALA A 134 -3.28 9.83 11.43
N VAL A 135 -2.93 9.91 10.15
CA VAL A 135 -3.87 9.79 9.03
C VAL A 135 -3.34 8.75 8.05
N VAL A 136 -4.23 7.91 7.52
CA VAL A 136 -3.91 6.99 6.43
C VAL A 136 -4.81 7.29 5.24
N ALA A 137 -4.19 7.58 4.10
CA ALA A 137 -4.83 7.67 2.80
C ALA A 137 -4.51 6.41 1.98
N ALA A 138 -5.51 5.61 1.64
CA ALA A 138 -5.35 4.43 0.79
C ALA A 138 -6.13 4.62 -0.50
N GLN A 139 -5.44 4.53 -1.64
CA GLN A 139 -6.04 4.70 -2.94
C GLN A 139 -6.38 3.34 -3.55
N ARG A 140 -7.64 3.16 -3.97
CA ARG A 140 -8.05 1.98 -4.72
C ARG A 140 -7.39 1.97 -6.11
N PRO A 141 -7.10 0.80 -6.69
CA PRO A 141 -6.75 0.72 -8.10
C PRO A 141 -7.83 1.39 -8.95
N GLY A 142 -7.44 2.19 -9.94
CA GLY A 142 -8.37 2.74 -10.92
C GLY A 142 -8.28 2.00 -12.25
N PRO A 143 -8.84 2.56 -13.33
CA PRO A 143 -8.98 1.87 -14.61
C PRO A 143 -7.65 1.60 -15.32
N THR A 144 -6.62 2.41 -15.03
CA THR A 144 -5.26 2.25 -15.55
C THR A 144 -4.25 2.36 -14.41
N PRO A 145 -3.02 1.81 -14.55
CA PRO A 145 -2.02 1.89 -13.50
C PRO A 145 -1.70 3.32 -13.03
N ASP A 146 -1.77 4.31 -13.92
CA ASP A 146 -1.49 5.73 -13.65
C ASP A 146 -2.69 6.56 -13.18
N ARG A 147 -3.92 6.04 -13.33
CA ARG A 147 -5.16 6.63 -12.78
C ARG A 147 -5.61 5.82 -11.56
N GLY A 148 -5.36 6.31 -10.36
CA GLY A 148 -5.93 5.70 -9.17
C GLY A 148 -7.42 6.01 -9.00
N GLY A 149 -8.14 5.12 -8.32
CA GLY A 149 -9.56 5.28 -7.99
C GLY A 149 -9.75 6.06 -6.69
N ASP A 150 -10.87 5.78 -6.02
CA ASP A 150 -11.25 6.44 -4.77
C ASP A 150 -10.17 6.34 -3.68
N ILE A 151 -10.07 7.40 -2.89
CA ILE A 151 -9.13 7.56 -1.79
C ILE A 151 -9.90 7.46 -0.49
N ARG A 152 -9.55 6.48 0.33
CA ARG A 152 -10.09 6.32 1.68
C ARG A 152 -9.15 6.96 2.68
N LEU A 153 -9.67 7.90 3.46
CA LEU A 153 -8.95 8.55 4.54
C LEU A 153 -9.40 7.97 5.88
N PHE A 154 -8.45 7.70 6.78
CA PHE A 154 -8.71 7.21 8.12
C PHE A 154 -7.91 8.05 9.12
N VAL A 155 -8.58 8.61 10.13
CA VAL A 155 -7.92 9.27 11.26
C VAL A 155 -7.75 8.27 12.40
N GLY A 156 -6.60 8.34 13.06
CA GLY A 156 -6.28 7.55 14.23
C GLY A 156 -5.12 8.16 15.01
N SER A 157 -4.40 7.30 15.71
CA SER A 157 -3.21 7.67 16.48
C SER A 157 -1.96 7.02 15.90
N PRO A 158 -0.76 7.53 16.23
CA PRO A 158 0.50 6.90 15.84
C PRO A 158 0.59 5.43 16.31
N LYS A 159 -0.04 5.09 17.45
CA LYS A 159 -0.12 3.70 17.95
C LYS A 159 -0.87 2.76 17.00
N SER A 160 -1.95 3.23 16.37
CA SER A 160 -2.76 2.45 15.42
C SER A 160 -2.24 2.50 13.98
N LEU A 161 -1.34 3.44 13.67
CA LEU A 161 -0.83 3.67 12.32
C LEU A 161 -0.23 2.41 11.65
N PRO A 162 0.64 1.60 12.30
CA PRO A 162 1.20 0.41 11.66
C PRO A 162 0.12 -0.59 11.24
N ALA A 163 -0.84 -0.87 12.13
CA ALA A 163 -1.93 -1.81 11.85
C ALA A 163 -2.84 -1.29 10.74
N ARG A 164 -3.17 0.01 10.75
CA ARG A 164 -4.00 0.63 9.72
C ARG A 164 -3.31 0.58 8.35
N VAL A 165 -2.02 0.94 8.25
CA VAL A 165 -1.26 0.87 6.99
C VAL A 165 -1.25 -0.54 6.43
N ILE A 166 -0.92 -1.54 7.25
CA ILE A 166 -0.88 -2.95 6.80
C ILE A 166 -2.26 -3.47 6.40
N SER A 167 -3.33 -3.06 7.09
CA SER A 167 -4.71 -3.46 6.73
C SER A 167 -5.18 -2.95 5.36
N MET A 168 -4.45 -2.00 4.75
CA MET A 168 -4.76 -1.48 3.41
C MET A 168 -4.03 -2.24 2.30
N LEU A 169 -3.12 -3.16 2.63
CA LEU A 169 -2.49 -4.05 1.67
C LEU A 169 -3.49 -5.15 1.23
N PRO A 170 -3.34 -5.70 0.01
CA PRO A 170 -4.07 -6.91 -0.38
C PRO A 170 -3.88 -8.03 0.63
N GLU A 171 -4.94 -8.79 0.91
CA GLU A 171 -4.88 -9.95 1.79
C GLU A 171 -4.04 -11.05 1.17
N ASN A 172 -3.20 -11.69 1.99
CA ASN A 172 -2.37 -12.81 1.57
C ASN A 172 -1.99 -13.63 2.82
N PRO A 173 -2.15 -14.96 2.83
CA PRO A 173 -1.69 -15.79 3.95
C PRO A 173 -0.18 -15.65 4.18
N PRO A 174 0.31 -15.90 5.41
CA PRO A 174 1.74 -15.98 5.67
C PRO A 174 2.36 -17.13 4.86
N GLY A 175 3.56 -16.91 4.34
CA GLY A 175 4.31 -17.99 3.69
C GLY A 175 4.70 -19.13 4.64
N THR A 176 5.09 -20.27 4.08
CA THR A 176 5.40 -21.51 4.82
C THR A 176 6.86 -21.65 5.20
N VAL A 177 7.77 -20.94 4.53
CA VAL A 177 9.21 -21.02 4.81
C VAL A 177 9.53 -20.30 6.11
N ALA A 178 10.13 -21.03 7.06
CA ALA A 178 10.57 -20.46 8.34
C ALA A 178 11.49 -19.25 8.16
N ARG A 179 11.52 -18.36 9.16
CA ARG A 179 12.34 -17.15 9.16
C ARG A 179 13.79 -17.44 8.76
N LEU A 180 14.31 -16.65 7.83
CA LEU A 180 15.69 -16.71 7.34
C LEU A 180 16.42 -15.40 7.66
N SER A 181 17.70 -15.52 7.98
CA SER A 181 18.59 -14.38 8.22
C SER A 181 20.00 -14.70 7.71
N SER A 182 20.63 -13.75 7.04
CA SER A 182 22.02 -13.88 6.60
C SER A 182 22.62 -12.50 6.28
N PRO A 183 23.94 -12.30 6.43
CA PRO A 183 24.61 -11.11 5.94
C PRO A 183 24.31 -10.85 4.46
N LEU A 184 24.05 -9.61 4.09
CA LEU A 184 23.71 -9.23 2.71
C LEU A 184 24.83 -9.58 1.73
N SER A 185 26.09 -9.44 2.14
CA SER A 185 27.26 -9.83 1.35
C SER A 185 27.19 -11.30 0.92
N ARG A 186 26.89 -12.21 1.86
CA ARG A 186 26.75 -13.65 1.60
C ARG A 186 25.56 -14.00 0.71
N VAL A 187 24.48 -13.23 0.78
CA VAL A 187 23.31 -13.43 -0.09
C VAL A 187 23.63 -13.01 -1.53
N LYS A 188 24.40 -11.92 -1.70
CA LYS A 188 24.82 -11.38 -3.00
C LYS A 188 25.95 -12.15 -3.68
N GLU A 189 26.76 -12.90 -2.92
CA GLU A 189 27.81 -13.78 -3.48
C GLU A 189 27.21 -14.69 -4.57
N ASP A 190 27.83 -14.70 -5.76
CA ASP A 190 27.42 -15.54 -6.87
C ASP A 190 27.59 -17.01 -6.45
N SER A 191 26.57 -17.82 -6.70
CA SER A 191 26.63 -19.24 -6.34
C SER A 191 27.65 -20.01 -7.16
N ARG A 192 28.13 -19.44 -8.29
CA ARG A 192 29.22 -19.98 -9.12
C ARG A 192 30.61 -19.88 -8.48
N ASP A 193 30.80 -18.98 -7.51
CA ASP A 193 32.06 -18.81 -6.80
C ASP A 193 32.21 -19.78 -5.60
N LEU A 194 31.19 -20.60 -5.34
CA LEU A 194 31.17 -21.55 -4.23
C LEU A 194 31.67 -22.93 -4.71
N VAL A 195 32.94 -23.22 -4.47
CA VAL A 195 33.62 -24.48 -4.88
C VAL A 195 33.23 -25.70 -4.01
N THR A 196 32.54 -25.49 -2.89
CA THR A 196 32.16 -26.57 -1.96
C THR A 196 30.65 -26.64 -1.72
N VAL A 197 30.08 -27.82 -1.86
CA VAL A 197 28.68 -28.11 -1.47
C VAL A 197 28.65 -28.43 0.02
N PRO A 198 27.87 -27.71 0.85
CA PRO A 198 27.79 -28.00 2.29
C PRO A 198 27.17 -29.38 2.55
N VAL A 199 27.76 -30.13 3.49
CA VAL A 199 27.30 -31.49 3.88
C VAL A 199 25.94 -31.47 4.60
N SER A 200 25.52 -30.33 5.14
CA SER A 200 24.28 -30.18 5.94
C SER A 200 23.10 -29.54 5.19
N GLY A 201 23.03 -29.70 3.86
CA GLY A 201 21.98 -29.12 3.05
C GLY A 201 22.19 -27.63 2.72
N PRO A 202 21.22 -26.95 2.09
CA PRO A 202 21.41 -25.61 1.57
C PRO A 202 21.60 -24.59 2.71
N SER A 203 22.65 -23.79 2.61
CA SER A 203 22.96 -22.72 3.57
C SER A 203 21.85 -21.66 3.64
N ALA A 204 21.76 -20.92 4.74
CA ALA A 204 20.79 -19.82 4.87
C ALA A 204 20.82 -18.81 3.70
N PRO A 205 21.99 -18.34 3.20
CA PRO A 205 22.05 -17.52 1.99
C PRO A 205 21.48 -18.22 0.74
N ALA A 206 21.76 -19.51 0.54
CA ALA A 206 21.22 -20.27 -0.59
C ALA A 206 19.68 -20.42 -0.51
N ARG A 207 19.15 -20.65 0.68
CA ARG A 207 17.69 -20.69 0.94
C ARG A 207 17.03 -19.34 0.68
N ILE A 208 17.67 -18.24 1.10
CA ILE A 208 17.22 -16.87 0.83
C ILE A 208 17.19 -16.62 -0.67
N ARG A 209 18.29 -16.89 -1.40
CA ARG A 209 18.34 -16.71 -2.86
C ARG A 209 17.25 -17.51 -3.57
N ARG A 210 17.07 -18.78 -3.19
CA ARG A 210 16.03 -19.65 -3.76
C ARG A 210 14.63 -19.09 -3.52
N LEU A 211 14.33 -18.62 -2.30
CA LEU A 211 13.03 -18.01 -1.99
C LEU A 211 12.81 -16.72 -2.78
N LEU A 212 13.81 -15.85 -2.85
CA LEU A 212 13.74 -14.60 -3.61
C LEU A 212 13.61 -14.85 -5.11
N ALA A 213 14.14 -15.95 -5.66
CA ALA A 213 14.03 -16.28 -7.08
C ALA A 213 12.67 -16.86 -7.50
N ARG A 214 11.79 -17.20 -6.56
CA ARG A 214 10.46 -17.77 -6.88
C ARG A 214 9.55 -16.74 -7.58
N PRO A 215 8.61 -17.21 -8.43
CA PRO A 215 7.55 -16.37 -8.98
C PRO A 215 6.77 -15.63 -7.88
N ARG A 216 6.29 -14.43 -8.19
CA ARG A 216 5.64 -13.54 -7.22
C ARG A 216 4.34 -12.98 -7.77
N ASP A 217 3.31 -13.02 -6.93
CA ASP A 217 2.02 -12.39 -7.19
C ASP A 217 1.99 -10.96 -6.69
N GLY A 218 2.97 -10.55 -5.87
CA GLY A 218 3.01 -9.19 -5.35
C GLY A 218 4.37 -8.84 -4.79
N ILE A 219 4.67 -7.55 -4.85
CA ILE A 219 5.91 -6.99 -4.33
C ILE A 219 5.70 -5.52 -4.02
N GLY A 220 6.33 -5.03 -2.97
CA GLY A 220 6.43 -3.60 -2.75
C GLY A 220 7.28 -3.23 -1.57
N GLN A 221 7.28 -1.93 -1.29
CA GLN A 221 8.07 -1.31 -0.24
C GLN A 221 7.21 -0.39 0.63
N ILE A 222 7.59 -0.32 1.89
CA ILE A 222 7.10 0.59 2.92
C ILE A 222 8.30 1.44 3.32
N VAL A 223 8.30 2.69 2.87
CA VAL A 223 9.35 3.66 3.17
C VAL A 223 8.86 4.54 4.31
N VAL A 224 9.60 4.56 5.41
CA VAL A 224 9.37 5.48 6.51
C VAL A 224 10.34 6.64 6.37
N SER A 225 9.82 7.86 6.37
CA SER A 225 10.58 9.10 6.32
C SER A 225 10.23 9.98 7.52
N ILE A 226 11.18 10.77 7.99
CA ILE A 226 10.98 11.76 9.07
C ILE A 226 11.29 13.16 8.57
N ARG A 227 10.58 14.15 9.10
CA ARG A 227 10.84 15.55 8.80
C ARG A 227 12.05 16.02 9.59
N ARG A 228 13.01 16.65 8.90
CA ARG A 228 14.16 17.34 9.49
C ARG A 228 14.26 18.71 8.82
N ALA A 229 14.09 19.77 9.61
CA ALA A 229 13.83 21.11 9.08
C ALA A 229 12.68 21.07 8.06
N GLU A 230 12.85 21.64 6.86
CA GLU A 230 11.81 21.69 5.83
C GLU A 230 11.72 20.43 4.96
N GLU A 231 12.61 19.44 5.13
CA GLU A 231 12.68 18.27 4.25
C GLU A 231 12.29 16.95 4.92
N LEU A 232 11.70 16.04 4.15
CA LEU A 232 11.50 14.65 4.56
C LEU A 232 12.72 13.82 4.16
N LYS A 233 13.31 13.13 5.14
CA LYS A 233 14.47 12.26 4.94
C LYS A 233 14.10 10.80 5.22
N PRO A 234 14.51 9.84 4.35
CA PRO A 234 14.30 8.42 4.62
C PRO A 234 14.89 8.01 5.98
N PHE A 235 14.11 7.28 6.75
CA PHE A 235 14.46 6.73 8.05
C PHE A 235 14.65 5.21 8.01
N GLY A 236 13.82 4.51 7.23
CA GLY A 236 13.92 3.07 7.07
C GLY A 236 13.04 2.54 5.95
N VAL A 237 13.33 1.31 5.51
CA VAL A 237 12.57 0.60 4.49
C VAL A 237 12.24 -0.80 4.97
N LEU A 238 11.02 -1.23 4.67
CA LEU A 238 10.54 -2.59 4.86
C LEU A 238 9.85 -3.03 3.56
N CYS A 239 10.25 -4.14 2.98
CA CYS A 239 9.62 -4.65 1.76
C CYS A 239 8.70 -5.82 2.08
N TRP A 240 7.77 -6.11 1.17
CA TRP A 240 7.08 -7.39 1.15
C TRP A 240 7.20 -8.06 -0.22
N ILE A 241 7.13 -9.38 -0.19
CA ILE A 241 6.93 -10.20 -1.38
C ILE A 241 5.80 -11.18 -1.08
N ASP A 242 4.96 -11.38 -2.08
CA ASP A 242 3.91 -12.38 -2.10
C ASP A 242 4.38 -13.47 -3.06
N VAL A 243 4.88 -14.57 -2.50
CA VAL A 243 5.44 -15.67 -3.28
C VAL A 243 4.29 -16.53 -3.78
N ALA A 244 4.25 -16.75 -5.09
CA ALA A 244 3.18 -17.51 -5.73
C ALA A 244 3.07 -18.90 -5.11
N GLU A 245 1.83 -19.30 -4.85
CA GLU A 245 1.45 -20.58 -4.24
C GLU A 245 1.99 -20.84 -2.82
N ASP A 246 2.50 -19.81 -2.12
CA ASP A 246 3.08 -19.97 -0.78
C ASP A 246 2.59 -18.92 0.21
N GLY A 247 2.75 -17.63 -0.10
CA GLY A 247 2.22 -16.56 0.72
C GLY A 247 3.18 -15.37 0.91
N ARG A 248 2.81 -14.51 1.86
CA ARG A 248 3.48 -13.25 2.14
C ARG A 248 4.68 -13.39 3.07
N TYR A 249 5.74 -12.69 2.70
CA TYR A 249 6.94 -12.50 3.50
C TYR A 249 7.27 -11.02 3.65
N ALA A 250 7.64 -10.62 4.87
CA ALA A 250 8.33 -9.35 5.11
C ALA A 250 9.82 -9.52 4.84
N VAL A 251 10.42 -8.58 4.12
CA VAL A 251 11.84 -8.54 3.78
C VAL A 251 12.44 -7.25 4.31
N ARG A 252 13.40 -7.36 5.23
CA ARG A 252 14.20 -6.22 5.71
C ARG A 252 15.63 -6.41 5.25
N THR A 253 16.17 -5.39 4.60
CA THR A 253 17.54 -5.38 4.08
C THR A 253 18.35 -4.28 4.77
N GLY A 254 19.47 -4.66 5.37
CA GLY A 254 20.48 -3.75 5.94
C GLY A 254 21.85 -4.41 5.81
N ALA A 255 22.61 -4.48 6.91
CA ALA A 255 23.80 -5.34 6.99
C ALA A 255 23.44 -6.82 6.77
N ASP A 256 22.27 -7.22 7.27
CA ASP A 256 21.66 -8.53 7.08
C ASP A 256 20.39 -8.42 6.24
N VAL A 257 20.10 -9.50 5.51
CA VAL A 257 18.79 -9.78 4.91
C VAL A 257 18.01 -10.63 5.90
N HIS A 258 16.85 -10.15 6.31
CA HIS A 258 15.90 -10.91 7.10
C HIS A 258 14.63 -11.11 6.30
N ILE A 259 14.20 -12.37 6.19
CA ILE A 259 12.94 -12.75 5.55
C ILE A 259 12.11 -13.52 6.58
N ALA A 260 10.88 -13.09 6.81
CA ALA A 260 9.97 -13.77 7.72
C ALA A 260 8.58 -13.89 7.09
N PRO A 261 7.91 -15.04 7.19
CA PRO A 261 6.51 -15.15 6.80
C PRO A 261 5.66 -14.30 7.75
N VAL A 262 4.69 -13.57 7.20
CA VAL A 262 3.89 -12.62 7.99
C VAL A 262 2.43 -12.67 7.61
N ASN A 263 1.56 -12.59 8.64
CA ASN A 263 0.17 -12.21 8.48
C ASN A 263 0.04 -10.70 8.76
N ALA A 264 -1.17 -10.14 8.69
CA ALA A 264 -1.37 -8.70 8.92
C ALA A 264 -0.87 -8.23 10.31
N GLU A 265 -1.11 -9.02 11.36
CA GLU A 265 -0.72 -8.69 12.73
C GLU A 265 0.81 -8.68 12.90
N THR A 266 1.47 -9.76 12.49
CA THR A 266 2.93 -9.89 12.62
C THR A 266 3.63 -8.90 11.70
N PHE A 267 3.07 -8.60 10.52
CA PHE A 267 3.64 -7.59 9.64
C PHE A 267 3.54 -6.18 10.24
N ALA A 268 2.41 -5.84 10.86
CA ALA A 268 2.27 -4.59 11.60
C ALA A 268 3.26 -4.52 12.79
N ALA A 269 3.52 -5.66 13.46
CA ALA A 269 4.53 -5.76 14.51
C ALA A 269 5.97 -5.54 13.99
N HIS A 270 6.26 -5.89 12.74
CA HIS A 270 7.55 -5.57 12.09
C HIS A 270 7.72 -4.08 11.78
N LEU A 271 6.63 -3.36 11.45
CA LEU A 271 6.66 -1.93 11.15
C LEU A 271 6.71 -1.05 12.41
N ARG A 272 6.06 -1.50 13.50
CA ARG A 272 5.90 -0.71 14.73
C ARG A 272 7.20 -0.18 15.33
N PRO A 273 8.29 -0.96 15.51
CA PRO A 273 9.54 -0.44 16.06
C PRO A 273 10.17 0.68 15.22
N MET A 274 10.04 0.60 13.89
CA MET A 274 10.55 1.60 12.97
C MET A 274 9.80 2.94 13.15
N LEU A 275 8.47 2.90 13.27
CA LEU A 275 7.66 4.10 13.52
C LEU A 275 7.90 4.69 14.91
N THR A 276 7.99 3.86 15.95
CA THR A 276 8.33 4.34 17.29
C THR A 276 9.71 5.00 17.34
N ALA A 277 10.70 4.47 16.62
CA ALA A 277 12.03 5.07 16.55
C ALA A 277 12.05 6.37 15.72
N ALA A 278 11.25 6.44 14.65
CA ALA A 278 11.05 7.63 13.85
C ALA A 278 10.46 8.78 14.69
N GLU A 279 9.37 8.52 15.41
CA GLU A 279 8.70 9.49 16.31
C GLU A 279 9.65 10.02 17.40
N LYS A 280 10.41 9.12 18.05
CA LYS A 280 11.40 9.51 19.07
C LYS A 280 12.51 10.40 18.48
N THR A 281 12.91 10.13 17.23
CA THR A 281 13.94 10.93 16.56
C THR A 281 13.43 12.33 16.27
N THR A 282 12.21 12.46 15.76
CA THR A 282 11.58 13.76 15.51
C THR A 282 11.39 14.55 16.80
N ALA A 283 10.84 13.93 17.86
CA ALA A 283 10.62 14.60 19.15
C ALA A 283 11.91 15.10 19.82
N ARG A 284 13.06 14.47 19.52
CA ARG A 284 14.37 14.96 19.97
C ARG A 284 14.84 16.15 19.15
N SER A 285 14.61 16.14 17.83
CA SER A 285 14.96 17.25 16.94
C SER A 285 14.15 18.52 17.21
N GLU A 286 12.93 18.41 17.73
CA GLU A 286 12.10 19.58 18.10
C GLU A 286 12.49 20.23 19.45
N ARG A 287 13.29 19.56 20.27
CA ARG A 287 13.69 20.04 21.61
C ARG A 287 15.01 20.81 21.63
N TRP A 288 15.66 20.96 20.48
CA TRP A 288 16.98 21.56 20.29
C TRP A 288 16.89 22.65 19.23
#